data_AF-A0A942KL97-F1
#
_entry.id   AF-A0A942KL97-F1
#
_cell.length_a   1.000
_cell.length_b   1.000
_cell.length_c   1.000
_cell.angle_alpha   90.00
_cell.angle_beta   90.00
_cell.angle_gamma   90.00
#
_symmetry.space_group_name_H-M   'P 1'
#
loop_
_entity.id
_entity.type
_entity.pdbx_description
1 polymer ?
#
loop_
_entity_poly.entity_id
_entity_poly.type
_entity_poly.pdbx_seq_one_letter_code
_entity_poly.pdbx_strand_id
1 'polypeptide(L)'
;MPMRRPGVTNEDIGMRAFQIRKAKAVERAMDRVRHSHKKEWHSITSSQVEEIEWVLGELWAYVARDEWNDLRFGHLGIPDLHEILKLGRELRQHSRNAVEILMDVNAIIVRKGKEVAPSDSATED
;
A
#
# COMPACT_ATOMS: atom_id res chain seq x y z
N MET A 1 -35.76 17.30 -30.20
CA MET A 1 -35.00 17.70 -28.99
C MET A 1 -34.31 16.46 -28.44
N PRO A 2 -32.99 16.29 -28.53
CA PRO A 2 -32.35 15.13 -27.92
C PRO A 2 -32.21 15.37 -26.41
N MET A 3 -32.82 14.49 -25.61
CA MET A 3 -32.60 14.40 -24.17
C MET A 3 -31.13 14.08 -23.90
N ARG A 4 -30.35 15.08 -23.47
CA ARG A 4 -29.09 14.83 -22.79
C ARG A 4 -29.44 14.11 -21.49
N ARG A 5 -29.11 12.82 -21.38
CA ARG A 5 -29.18 12.13 -20.09
C ARG A 5 -28.29 12.91 -19.10
N PRO A 6 -28.81 13.47 -18.02
CA PRO A 6 -27.96 14.05 -16.99
C PRO A 6 -27.34 12.89 -16.21
N GLY A 7 -26.07 13.02 -15.79
CA GLY A 7 -25.69 12.32 -14.55
C GLY A 7 -24.30 11.69 -14.46
N VAL A 8 -23.40 11.85 -15.43
CA VAL A 8 -21.99 11.52 -15.20
C VAL A 8 -21.12 12.58 -15.84
N THR A 9 -20.39 13.34 -15.01
CA THR A 9 -19.41 14.32 -15.46
C THR A 9 -18.09 13.63 -15.80
N ASN A 10 -17.25 14.27 -16.62
CA ASN A 10 -15.90 13.76 -16.88
C ASN A 10 -15.07 13.63 -15.59
N GLU A 11 -15.36 14.47 -14.60
CA GLU A 11 -14.76 14.43 -13.27
C GLU A 11 -15.15 13.14 -12.53
N ASP A 12 -16.44 12.76 -12.55
CA ASP A 12 -16.92 11.50 -11.97
C ASP A 12 -16.22 10.28 -12.59
N ILE A 13 -15.99 10.30 -13.90
CA ILE A 13 -15.26 9.25 -14.62
C ILE A 13 -13.80 9.22 -14.15
N GLY A 14 -13.16 10.39 -14.05
CA GLY A 14 -11.78 10.51 -13.59
C GLY A 14 -11.58 10.01 -12.17
N MET A 15 -12.44 10.43 -11.24
CA MET A 15 -12.44 9.97 -9.85
C MET A 15 -12.63 8.47 -9.75
N ARG A 16 -13.60 7.91 -10.49
CA ARG A 16 -13.85 6.47 -10.49
C ARG A 16 -12.66 5.69 -11.05
N ALA A 17 -12.06 6.17 -12.13
CA ALA A 17 -10.86 5.56 -12.71
C ALA A 17 -9.68 5.59 -11.73
N PHE A 18 -9.50 6.70 -11.00
CA PHE A 18 -8.49 6.83 -9.96
C PHE A 18 -8.70 5.80 -8.83
N GLN A 19 -9.91 5.72 -8.28
CA GLN A 19 -10.23 4.78 -7.19
C GLN A 19 -10.04 3.31 -7.62
N ILE A 20 -10.43 2.95 -8.86
CA ILE A 20 -10.22 1.60 -9.39
C ILE A 20 -8.73 1.28 -9.51
N ARG A 21 -7.91 2.23 -9.97
CA ARG A 21 -6.45 2.04 -10.09
C ARG A 21 -5.80 1.87 -8.72
N LYS A 22 -6.19 2.71 -7.75
CA LYS A 22 -5.78 2.62 -6.35
C LYS A 22 -6.11 1.25 -5.77
N ALA A 23 -7.38 0.85 -5.82
CA ALA A 23 -7.83 -0.45 -5.30
C ALA A 23 -7.06 -1.63 -5.90
N LYS A 24 -6.91 -1.67 -7.22
CA LYS A 24 -6.14 -2.73 -7.92
C LYS A 24 -4.66 -2.74 -7.54
N ALA A 25 -4.06 -1.57 -7.28
CA ALA A 25 -2.66 -1.48 -6.87
C ALA A 25 -2.47 -2.01 -5.45
N VAL A 26 -3.36 -1.63 -4.53
CA VAL A 26 -3.38 -2.08 -3.15
C VAL A 26 -3.64 -3.59 -3.07
N GLU A 27 -4.63 -4.10 -3.80
CA GLU A 27 -4.93 -5.55 -3.88
C GLU A 27 -3.69 -6.36 -4.26
N ARG A 28 -2.98 -5.95 -5.32
CA ARG A 28 -1.72 -6.61 -5.72
C ARG A 28 -0.61 -6.51 -4.66
N ALA A 29 -0.52 -5.42 -3.93
CA ALA A 29 0.44 -5.27 -2.85
C ALA A 29 0.11 -6.24 -1.70
N MET A 30 -1.16 -6.29 -1.30
CA MET A 30 -1.63 -7.20 -0.25
C MET A 30 -1.50 -8.67 -0.62
N ASP A 31 -1.73 -9.03 -1.89
CA ASP A 31 -1.49 -10.38 -2.38
C ASP A 31 -0.02 -10.80 -2.21
N ARG A 32 0.93 -9.88 -2.48
CA ARG A 32 2.37 -10.14 -2.28
C ARG A 32 2.70 -10.35 -0.80
N VAL A 33 2.18 -9.51 0.09
CA VAL A 33 2.37 -9.64 1.55
C VAL A 33 1.79 -10.97 2.05
N ARG A 34 0.57 -11.31 1.63
CA ARG A 34 -0.10 -12.53 2.06
C ARG A 34 0.64 -13.78 1.55
N HIS A 35 1.19 -13.72 0.34
CA HIS A 35 1.90 -14.86 -0.24
C HIS A 35 3.22 -15.15 0.48
N SER A 36 3.93 -14.13 0.96
CA SER A 36 5.19 -14.32 1.70
C SER A 36 4.97 -14.85 3.12
N HIS A 37 3.84 -14.54 3.77
CA HIS A 37 3.59 -14.89 5.18
C HIS A 37 2.45 -15.88 5.42
N LYS A 38 2.17 -16.82 4.47
CA LYS A 38 1.00 -17.73 4.54
C LYS A 38 0.74 -18.39 5.91
N LYS A 39 1.79 -18.78 6.65
CA LYS A 39 1.65 -19.41 7.97
C LYS A 39 1.24 -18.40 9.05
N GLU A 40 1.88 -17.23 9.06
CA GLU A 40 1.73 -16.20 10.08
C GLU A 40 0.57 -15.23 9.79
N TRP A 41 0.07 -15.19 8.55
CA TRP A 41 -1.02 -14.30 8.12
C TRP A 41 -2.28 -14.39 9.00
N HIS A 42 -2.55 -15.57 9.56
CA HIS A 42 -3.67 -15.80 10.47
C HIS A 42 -3.60 -14.96 11.76
N SER A 43 -2.45 -14.37 12.10
CA SER A 43 -2.31 -13.47 13.25
C SER A 43 -2.83 -12.05 12.97
N ILE A 44 -3.13 -11.71 11.72
CA ILE A 44 -3.68 -10.41 11.32
C ILE A 44 -5.21 -10.55 11.21
N THR A 45 -5.95 -9.71 11.94
CA THR A 45 -7.41 -9.68 11.89
C THR A 45 -7.92 -8.97 10.63
N SER A 46 -9.16 -9.26 10.19
CA SER A 46 -9.75 -8.59 9.02
C SER A 46 -9.76 -7.07 9.14
N SER A 47 -10.04 -6.52 10.34
CA SER A 47 -9.99 -5.08 10.57
C SER A 47 -8.58 -4.51 10.42
N GLN A 48 -7.55 -5.26 10.80
CA GLN A 48 -6.16 -4.85 10.55
C GLN A 48 -5.81 -4.93 9.06
N VAL A 49 -6.31 -5.94 8.33
CA VAL A 49 -6.15 -6.02 6.87
C VAL A 49 -6.76 -4.78 6.19
N GLU A 50 -8.00 -4.44 6.54
CA GLU A 50 -8.69 -3.25 6.02
C GLU A 50 -7.93 -1.95 6.33
N GLU A 51 -7.37 -1.83 7.53
CA GLU A 51 -6.58 -0.66 7.92
C GLU A 51 -5.26 -0.58 7.14
N ILE A 52 -4.56 -1.71 6.93
CA ILE A 52 -3.36 -1.76 6.09
C ILE A 52 -3.69 -1.37 4.65
N GLU A 53 -4.78 -1.92 4.09
CA GLU A 53 -5.24 -1.57 2.74
C GLU A 53 -5.52 -0.07 2.60
N TRP A 54 -6.15 0.51 3.62
CA TRP A 54 -6.40 1.95 3.67
C TRP A 54 -5.10 2.75 3.66
N VAL A 55 -4.15 2.44 4.55
CA VAL A 55 -2.85 3.14 4.64
C VAL A 55 -2.05 2.99 3.34
N LEU A 56 -1.99 1.79 2.77
CA LEU A 56 -1.32 1.55 1.49
C LEU A 56 -1.98 2.32 0.35
N GLY A 57 -3.30 2.51 0.43
CA GLY A 57 -4.05 3.34 -0.48
C GLY A 57 -3.68 4.82 -0.40
N GLU A 58 -3.47 5.35 0.81
CA GLU A 58 -2.97 6.71 1.01
C GLU A 58 -1.53 6.86 0.51
N LEU A 59 -0.68 5.86 0.78
CA LEU A 59 0.67 5.81 0.26
C LEU A 59 0.68 5.82 -1.28
N TRP A 60 -0.14 5.00 -1.93
CA TRP A 60 -0.24 4.95 -3.40
C TRP A 60 -0.62 6.30 -4.02
N ALA A 61 -1.48 7.07 -3.34
CA ALA A 61 -1.88 8.39 -3.79
C ALA A 61 -0.79 9.45 -3.56
N TYR A 62 0.12 9.19 -2.61
CA TYR A 62 1.20 10.09 -2.22
C TYR A 62 2.48 9.91 -3.05
N VAL A 63 2.89 8.66 -3.31
CA VAL A 63 4.14 8.36 -4.03
C VAL A 63 3.98 8.42 -5.55
N ALA A 64 5.08 8.59 -6.28
CA ALA A 64 5.04 8.51 -7.73
C ALA A 64 4.70 7.08 -8.19
N ARG A 65 4.06 6.95 -9.36
CA ARG A 65 3.67 5.64 -9.90
C ARG A 65 4.85 4.68 -10.04
N ASP A 66 6.01 5.19 -10.47
CA ASP A 66 7.20 4.37 -10.68
C ASP A 66 7.80 3.93 -9.34
N GLU A 67 7.87 4.82 -8.36
CA GLU A 67 8.27 4.50 -6.99
C GLU A 67 7.40 3.38 -6.39
N TRP A 68 6.07 3.47 -6.54
CA TRP A 68 5.17 2.42 -6.08
C TRP A 68 5.47 1.04 -6.70
N ASN A 69 5.79 1.01 -7.99
CA ASN A 69 6.04 -0.25 -8.70
C ASN A 69 7.34 -0.91 -8.23
N ASP A 70 8.29 -0.12 -7.74
CA ASP A 70 9.57 -0.60 -7.21
C ASP A 70 9.48 -1.12 -5.77
N LEU A 71 8.39 -0.82 -5.05
CA LEU A 71 8.17 -1.29 -3.68
C LEU A 71 8.05 -2.81 -3.59
N ARG A 72 8.84 -3.40 -2.69
CA ARG A 72 8.98 -4.85 -2.48
C ARG A 72 8.08 -5.34 -1.34
N PHE A 73 6.76 -5.23 -1.51
CA PHE A 73 5.77 -5.62 -0.49
C PHE A 73 5.88 -7.06 0.01
N GLY A 74 6.37 -8.00 -0.82
CA GLY A 74 6.57 -9.39 -0.39
C GLY A 74 7.66 -9.59 0.66
N HIS A 75 8.46 -8.57 0.98
CA HIS A 75 9.49 -8.65 2.02
C HIS A 75 9.01 -8.11 3.38
N LEU A 76 7.78 -7.59 3.47
CA LEU A 76 7.22 -7.06 4.70
C LEU A 76 6.82 -8.18 5.64
N GLY A 77 7.43 -8.24 6.83
CA GLY A 77 7.05 -9.16 7.89
C GLY A 77 5.88 -8.65 8.73
N ILE A 78 5.33 -9.53 9.58
CA ILE A 78 4.30 -9.17 10.57
C ILE A 78 4.69 -7.97 11.45
N PRO A 79 5.95 -7.84 11.94
CA PRO A 79 6.35 -6.65 12.70
C PRO A 79 6.22 -5.35 11.88
N ASP A 80 6.58 -5.38 10.60
CA ASP A 80 6.47 -4.21 9.71
C ASP A 80 4.99 -3.83 9.49
N LEU A 81 4.10 -4.82 9.35
CA LEU A 81 2.66 -4.57 9.24
C LEU A 81 2.09 -3.93 10.52
N HIS A 82 2.55 -4.34 11.70
CA HIS A 82 2.17 -3.69 12.95
C HIS A 82 2.68 -2.25 13.06
N GLU A 83 3.89 -1.98 12.56
CA GLU A 83 4.43 -0.62 12.48
C GLU A 83 3.59 0.27 11.54
N ILE A 84 3.23 -0.24 10.36
CA ILE A 84 2.33 0.43 9.42
C ILE A 84 0.96 0.70 10.05
N LEU A 85 0.39 -0.26 10.79
CA LEU A 85 -0.87 -0.09 11.50
C LEU A 85 -0.81 1.00 12.58
N LYS A 86 0.31 1.13 13.28
CA LYS A 86 0.50 2.22 14.26
C LYS A 86 0.50 3.57 13.55
N LEU A 87 1.24 3.69 12.45
CA LEU A 87 1.29 4.89 11.61
C LEU A 87 -0.10 5.23 11.01
N GLY A 88 -0.87 4.23 10.60
CA GLY A 88 -2.25 4.41 10.12
C GLY A 88 -3.17 5.04 11.16
N ARG A 89 -3.05 4.62 12.43
CA ARG A 89 -3.81 5.24 13.53
C ARG A 89 -3.41 6.71 13.74
N GLU A 90 -2.12 7.02 13.68
CA GLU A 90 -1.63 8.40 13.78
C GLU A 90 -2.19 9.27 12.63
N LEU A 91 -2.26 8.70 11.42
CA LEU A 91 -2.81 9.35 10.23
C LEU A 91 -4.31 9.64 10.38
N ARG A 92 -5.08 8.67 10.86
CA ARG A 92 -6.53 8.80 11.14
C ARG A 92 -6.83 9.81 12.23
N GLN A 93 -6.01 9.84 13.27
CA GLN A 93 -6.16 10.74 14.39
C GLN A 93 -5.69 12.16 14.08
N HIS A 94 -5.05 12.36 12.92
CA HIS A 94 -4.38 13.61 12.56
C HIS A 94 -3.41 14.08 13.66
N SER A 95 -2.82 13.13 14.40
CA SER A 95 -1.96 13.42 15.54
C SER A 95 -0.57 13.90 15.14
N ARG A 96 -0.19 13.64 13.88
CA ARG A 96 1.06 14.08 13.25
C ARG A 96 0.82 14.40 11.77
N ASN A 97 1.76 15.13 11.17
CA ASN A 97 1.70 15.51 9.76
C ASN A 97 1.57 14.27 8.86
N ALA A 98 0.56 14.28 7.98
CA ALA A 98 0.27 13.16 7.08
C ALA A 98 1.42 12.80 6.14
N VAL A 99 2.13 13.81 5.61
CA VAL A 99 3.26 13.61 4.70
C VAL A 99 4.39 12.89 5.42
N GLU A 100 4.73 13.32 6.64
CA GLU A 100 5.77 12.66 7.44
C GLU A 100 5.41 11.20 7.74
N ILE A 101 4.14 10.93 8.11
CA ILE A 101 3.68 9.56 8.36
C ILE A 101 3.81 8.71 7.09
N LEU A 102 3.39 9.23 5.93
CA LEU A 102 3.47 8.48 4.67
C LEU A 102 4.92 8.27 4.21
N MET A 103 5.82 9.21 4.50
CA MET A 103 7.27 9.02 4.31
C MET A 103 7.81 7.90 5.20
N ASP A 104 7.39 7.83 6.46
CA ASP A 104 7.80 6.76 7.38
C ASP A 104 7.28 5.38 6.92
N VAL A 105 6.02 5.31 6.47
CA VAL A 105 5.46 4.09 5.87
C VAL A 105 6.28 3.67 4.65
N ASN A 106 6.61 4.61 3.76
CA ASN A 106 7.45 4.34 2.59
C ASN A 106 8.84 3.82 3.00
N ALA A 107 9.46 4.43 4.01
CA ALA A 107 10.78 4.07 4.49
C ALA A 107 10.83 2.63 5.04
N ILE A 108 9.79 2.18 5.75
CA ILE A 108 9.66 0.79 6.23
C ILE A 108 9.73 -0.18 5.04
N ILE A 109 8.95 0.08 3.99
CA ILE A 109 8.84 -0.81 2.83
C ILE A 109 10.15 -0.82 2.03
N VAL A 110 10.76 0.35 1.81
CA VAL A 110 12.05 0.47 1.11
C VAL A 110 13.19 -0.20 1.88
N ARG A 111 13.26 -0.01 3.19
CA ARG A 111 14.29 -0.62 4.06
C ARG A 111 14.27 -2.14 3.94
N LYS A 112 13.09 -2.76 4.02
CA LYS A 112 12.93 -4.22 3.89
C LYS A 112 13.21 -4.72 2.47
N GLY A 113 12.90 -3.91 1.46
CA GLY A 113 13.34 -4.18 0.08
C GLY A 113 14.86 -4.26 -0.06
N LYS A 114 15.62 -3.43 0.65
CA LYS A 114 17.09 -3.37 0.59
C LYS A 114 17.80 -4.40 1.46
N GLU A 115 17.23 -4.76 2.61
CA GLU A 115 17.84 -5.72 3.57
C GLU A 115 17.98 -7.14 2.98
N VAL A 116 17.12 -7.52 2.05
CA VAL A 116 17.17 -8.81 1.33
C VAL A 116 18.13 -8.77 0.12
N ALA A 117 18.47 -7.57 -0.37
CA ALA A 117 19.25 -7.40 -1.59
C ALA A 117 20.78 -7.67 -1.50
N PRO A 118 21.46 -7.88 -0.35
CA PRO A 118 22.90 -8.11 -0.34
C PRO A 118 23.23 -9.59 -0.08
N SER A 119 22.74 -10.55 -0.89
CA SER A 119 23.23 -11.96 -0.82
C SER A 119 22.93 -12.85 -2.04
N ASP A 120 22.04 -12.49 -2.98
CA ASP A 120 21.67 -13.38 -4.12
C ASP A 120 22.68 -13.38 -5.29
N SER A 121 23.97 -13.12 -5.01
CA SER A 121 25.06 -13.21 -6.01
C SER A 121 26.18 -14.20 -5.61
N ALA A 122 25.94 -15.07 -4.64
CA ALA A 122 26.89 -16.12 -4.26
C ALA A 122 26.25 -17.52 -4.33
N THR A 123 26.16 -18.09 -5.52
CA THR A 123 26.07 -19.54 -5.82
C THR A 123 26.56 -19.69 -7.26
N GLU A 124 27.86 -19.94 -7.44
CA GLU A 124 28.45 -21.19 -8.00
C GLU A 124 28.23 -21.32 -9.52
N ASP A 125 29.20 -21.59 -10.40
CA ASP A 125 30.57 -22.13 -10.34
C ASP A 125 31.28 -21.69 -11.63
#